data_AF-A0A917LZK2-F1
#
_entry.id   AF-A0A917LZK2-F1
#
_cell.length_a   1.000
_cell.length_b   1.000
_cell.length_c   1.000
_cell.angle_alpha   90.00
_cell.angle_beta   90.00
_cell.angle_gamma   90.00
#
_symmetry.space_group_name_H-M   'P 1'
#
loop_
_entity.id
_entity.type
_entity.pdbx_description
1 polymer ?
#
loop_
_entity_poly.entity_id
_entity_poly.type
_entity_poly.pdbx_seq_one_letter_code
_entity_poly.pdbx_strand_id
1 'polypeptide(L)'
;MPPEGPATGGGPYTDAMVESLIFGAVASSALLIGALVGVRFELPKRVLAILLSFAAGALITALAFELFEDAYEKGGLWLAVIGLFAGAVVFTVLSALLDRWAQPGPRSKDAEKQQGSAKLDTDAAAQEKAPTAASAQGAAGLALLAAVTLDGVPENVALGVSLTEGTGGLALLAAIFVSNLPESLVGAASMREQGMAKGKAVGLWAVCAVLLVIAVVIGAGPLATAEAETISLPLAFAAGAVIASLADTLMPEAFEHGGPAVALSTAAGFALSFALSLA
;
A
#
# COMPACT_ATOMS: atom_id res chain seq x y z
N MET A 1 -41.98 6.17 -40.67
CA MET A 1 -40.88 5.52 -39.94
C MET A 1 -39.61 6.26 -40.28
N PRO A 2 -38.99 6.98 -39.34
CA PRO A 2 -37.63 7.48 -39.56
C PRO A 2 -36.65 6.30 -39.56
N PRO A 3 -35.53 6.37 -40.31
CA PRO A 3 -34.53 5.31 -40.33
C PRO A 3 -33.74 5.29 -39.01
N GLU A 4 -33.64 4.11 -38.41
CA GLU A 4 -32.78 3.82 -37.26
C GLU A 4 -31.31 4.09 -37.65
N GLY A 5 -30.65 4.96 -36.89
CA GLY A 5 -29.21 5.20 -37.02
C GLY A 5 -28.39 3.97 -36.59
N PRO A 6 -27.10 3.91 -36.95
CA PRO A 6 -26.28 2.74 -36.67
C PRO A 6 -26.11 2.59 -35.15
N ALA A 7 -26.50 1.42 -34.63
CA ALA A 7 -26.15 1.01 -33.28
C ALA A 7 -24.63 0.92 -33.19
N THR A 8 -24.00 1.92 -32.58
CA THR A 8 -22.61 1.84 -32.10
C THR A 8 -22.60 0.91 -30.89
N GLY A 9 -22.77 -0.39 -31.14
CA GLY A 9 -22.88 -1.41 -30.12
C GLY A 9 -21.51 -1.93 -29.69
N GLY A 10 -20.94 -1.33 -28.66
CA GLY A 10 -20.25 -2.14 -27.66
C GLY A 10 -21.32 -2.96 -26.94
N GLY A 11 -21.17 -4.28 -26.83
CA GLY A 11 -22.01 -5.05 -25.92
C GLY A 11 -21.80 -4.60 -24.47
N PRO A 12 -22.72 -4.91 -23.55
CA PRO A 12 -22.60 -4.56 -22.13
C PRO A 12 -21.27 -5.05 -21.50
N TYR A 13 -20.69 -6.13 -22.02
CA TYR A 13 -19.38 -6.65 -21.60
C TYR A 13 -18.19 -5.78 -22.05
N THR A 14 -18.25 -5.15 -23.23
CA THR A 14 -17.18 -4.28 -23.73
C THR A 14 -17.14 -2.96 -22.96
N ASP A 15 -18.29 -2.44 -22.55
CA ASP A 15 -18.36 -1.18 -21.80
C ASP A 15 -17.85 -1.37 -20.37
N ALA A 16 -18.22 -2.47 -19.70
CA ALA A 16 -17.69 -2.82 -18.37
C ALA A 16 -16.17 -3.10 -18.37
N MET A 17 -15.64 -3.69 -19.44
CA MET A 17 -14.20 -3.92 -19.60
C MET A 17 -13.44 -2.60 -19.79
N VAL A 18 -13.99 -1.66 -20.57
CA VAL A 18 -13.38 -0.34 -20.76
C VAL A 18 -13.43 0.47 -19.47
N GLU A 19 -14.54 0.42 -18.74
CA GLU A 19 -14.70 1.10 -17.46
C GLU A 19 -13.71 0.59 -16.41
N SER A 20 -13.59 -0.73 -16.23
CA SER A 20 -12.62 -1.33 -15.30
C SER A 20 -11.17 -1.00 -15.66
N LEU A 21 -10.83 -0.92 -16.96
CA LEU A 21 -9.52 -0.44 -17.40
C LEU A 21 -9.28 1.03 -17.05
N ILE A 22 -10.28 1.89 -17.22
CA ILE A 22 -10.17 3.32 -16.87
C ILE A 22 -10.00 3.48 -15.35
N PHE A 23 -10.86 2.84 -14.55
CA PHE A 23 -10.78 2.91 -13.10
C PHE A 23 -9.47 2.33 -12.57
N GLY A 24 -9.06 1.15 -13.06
CA GLY A 24 -7.77 0.56 -12.69
C GLY A 24 -6.60 1.44 -13.09
N ALA A 25 -6.63 2.06 -14.28
CA ALA A 25 -5.59 2.99 -14.72
C ALA A 25 -5.52 4.25 -13.86
N VAL A 26 -6.67 4.81 -13.47
CA VAL A 26 -6.74 5.97 -12.56
C VAL A 26 -6.19 5.60 -11.19
N ALA A 27 -6.65 4.49 -10.60
CA ALA A 27 -6.16 4.00 -9.30
C ALA A 27 -4.63 3.81 -9.31
N SER A 28 -4.13 3.10 -10.32
CA SER A 28 -2.72 2.72 -10.45
C SER A 28 -1.82 3.88 -10.90
N SER A 29 -2.40 4.96 -11.45
CA SER A 29 -1.63 6.16 -11.83
C SER A 29 -1.02 6.84 -10.60
N ALA A 30 -1.63 6.72 -9.42
CA ALA A 30 -1.07 7.17 -8.14
C ALA A 30 0.35 6.61 -7.93
N LEU A 31 0.54 5.32 -8.21
CA LEU A 31 1.82 4.64 -8.04
C LEU A 31 2.90 5.19 -8.97
N LEU A 32 2.55 5.43 -10.24
CA LEU A 32 3.48 5.98 -11.21
C LEU A 32 3.83 7.43 -10.91
N ILE A 33 2.82 8.24 -10.57
CA ILE A 33 3.00 9.65 -10.22
C ILE A 33 3.89 9.76 -8.98
N GLY A 34 3.55 9.03 -7.91
CA GLY A 34 4.31 9.02 -6.68
C GLY A 34 5.74 8.54 -6.92
N ALA A 35 5.92 7.41 -7.62
CA ALA A 35 7.25 6.90 -7.92
C ALA A 35 8.11 7.89 -8.73
N LEU A 36 7.54 8.51 -9.77
CA LEU A 36 8.24 9.52 -10.59
C LEU A 36 8.65 10.73 -9.74
N VAL A 37 7.75 11.22 -8.89
CA VAL A 37 8.04 12.33 -7.98
C VAL A 37 9.12 11.93 -6.98
N GLY A 38 9.00 10.76 -6.35
CA GLY A 38 9.93 10.23 -5.36
C GLY A 38 11.35 10.05 -5.89
N VAL A 39 11.52 9.57 -7.13
CA VAL A 39 12.87 9.46 -7.73
C VAL A 39 13.42 10.80 -8.23
N ARG A 40 12.56 11.75 -8.63
CA ARG A 40 12.98 12.99 -9.29
C ARG A 40 13.26 14.12 -8.32
N PHE A 41 12.55 14.19 -7.21
CA PHE A 41 12.60 15.27 -6.23
C PHE A 41 13.14 14.76 -4.88
N GLU A 42 13.97 15.58 -4.24
CA GLU A 42 14.46 15.34 -2.88
C GLU A 42 13.58 16.14 -1.93
N LEU A 43 12.50 15.52 -1.44
CA LEU A 43 11.61 16.16 -0.49
C LEU A 43 12.19 16.09 0.92
N PRO A 44 11.94 17.10 1.78
CA PRO A 44 12.35 17.04 3.17
C PRO A 44 11.73 15.81 3.86
N LYS A 45 12.52 15.10 4.67
CA LYS A 45 12.07 13.91 5.41
C LYS A 45 10.79 14.14 6.23
N ARG A 46 10.60 15.35 6.76
CA ARG A 46 9.35 15.77 7.43
C ARG A 46 8.13 15.72 6.53
N VAL A 47 8.25 16.14 5.26
CA VAL A 47 7.15 16.11 4.30
C VAL A 47 6.79 14.68 3.95
N LEU A 48 7.80 13.84 3.71
CA LEU A 48 7.60 12.40 3.48
C LEU A 48 6.86 11.73 4.63
N ALA A 49 7.28 11.99 5.87
CA ALA A 49 6.62 11.47 7.06
C ALA A 49 5.17 11.96 7.24
N ILE A 50 4.90 13.24 6.94
CA ILE A 50 3.52 13.79 7.00
C ILE A 50 2.64 13.14 5.93
N LEU A 51 3.15 12.94 4.71
CA LEU A 51 2.41 12.25 3.64
C LEU A 51 2.15 10.80 4.01
N LEU A 52 3.14 10.11 4.57
CA LEU A 52 3.02 8.71 4.99
C LEU A 52 2.05 8.55 6.15
N SER A 53 2.08 9.45 7.14
CA SER A 53 1.15 9.42 8.26
C SER A 53 -0.29 9.68 7.82
N PHE A 54 -0.47 10.53 6.80
CA PHE A 54 -1.77 10.76 6.17
C PHE A 54 -2.30 9.49 5.49
N ALA A 55 -1.46 8.82 4.67
CA ALA A 55 -1.82 7.55 4.06
C ALA A 55 -2.14 6.48 5.11
N ALA A 56 -1.36 6.40 6.19
CA ALA A 56 -1.63 5.49 7.29
C ALA A 56 -3.00 5.73 7.93
N GLY A 57 -3.41 6.99 8.08
CA GLY A 57 -4.75 7.35 8.54
C GLY A 57 -5.85 6.86 7.61
N ALA A 58 -5.69 7.07 6.30
CA ALA A 58 -6.64 6.60 5.29
C ALA A 58 -6.74 5.06 5.26
N LEU A 59 -5.60 4.37 5.34
CA LEU A 59 -5.55 2.91 5.38
C LEU A 59 -6.21 2.32 6.62
N ILE A 60 -6.16 2.97 7.79
CA ILE A 60 -6.89 2.52 8.98
C ILE A 60 -8.40 2.51 8.72
N THR A 61 -8.92 3.53 8.03
CA THR A 61 -10.33 3.58 7.63
C THR A 61 -10.66 2.48 6.62
N ALA A 62 -9.90 2.39 5.54
CA ALA A 62 -10.12 1.38 4.49
C ALA A 62 -10.07 -0.04 5.07
N LEU A 63 -9.06 -0.34 5.90
CA LEU A 63 -8.96 -1.60 6.63
C LEU A 63 -10.21 -1.92 7.44
N ALA A 64 -10.70 -0.94 8.22
CA ALA A 64 -11.78 -1.18 9.17
C ALA A 64 -13.14 -1.36 8.48
N PHE A 65 -13.47 -0.47 7.55
CA PHE A 65 -14.81 -0.35 6.98
C PHE A 65 -14.94 -0.95 5.58
N GLU A 66 -13.86 -1.00 4.80
CA GLU A 66 -13.94 -1.43 3.39
C GLU A 66 -13.34 -2.83 3.17
N LEU A 67 -12.44 -3.29 4.04
CA LEU A 67 -11.81 -4.60 3.93
C LEU A 67 -12.31 -5.60 4.95
N PHE A 68 -12.12 -5.30 6.24
CA PHE A 68 -12.42 -6.27 7.29
C PHE A 68 -13.93 -6.42 7.51
N GLU A 69 -14.67 -5.31 7.53
CA GLU A 69 -16.13 -5.32 7.64
C GLU A 69 -16.77 -6.04 6.44
N ASP A 70 -16.43 -5.66 5.21
CA ASP A 70 -16.89 -6.35 4.00
C ASP A 70 -16.55 -7.85 4.01
N ALA A 71 -15.34 -8.23 4.41
CA ALA A 71 -14.97 -9.64 4.51
C ALA A 71 -15.83 -10.37 5.56
N TYR A 72 -16.10 -9.74 6.69
CA TYR A 72 -16.96 -10.28 7.74
C TYR A 72 -18.41 -10.43 7.27
N GLU A 73 -18.97 -9.44 6.56
CA GLU A 73 -20.33 -9.51 6.04
C GLU A 73 -20.47 -10.60 4.97
N LYS A 74 -19.46 -10.74 4.09
CA LYS A 74 -19.50 -11.66 2.96
C LYS A 74 -19.18 -13.12 3.33
N GLY A 75 -18.31 -13.37 4.31
CA GLY A 75 -17.83 -14.73 4.66
C GLY A 75 -17.90 -15.09 6.15
N GLY A 76 -18.37 -14.18 7.00
CA GLY A 76 -18.48 -14.40 8.43
C GLY A 76 -17.16 -14.26 9.19
N LEU A 77 -17.26 -14.30 10.52
CA LEU A 77 -16.16 -13.98 11.43
C LEU A 77 -14.92 -14.87 11.24
N TRP A 78 -15.11 -16.17 11.02
CA TRP A 78 -13.96 -17.09 10.95
C TRP A 78 -13.12 -16.89 9.71
N LEU A 79 -13.74 -16.70 8.54
CA LEU A 79 -13.00 -16.41 7.31
C LEU A 79 -12.29 -15.06 7.41
N ALA A 80 -12.98 -14.05 7.96
CA ALA A 80 -12.38 -12.73 8.17
C ALA A 80 -11.15 -12.77 9.09
N VAL A 81 -11.23 -13.45 10.24
CA VAL A 81 -10.11 -13.56 11.18
C VAL A 81 -8.96 -14.39 10.59
N ILE A 82 -9.24 -15.53 9.96
CA ILE A 82 -8.21 -16.38 9.35
C ILE A 82 -7.50 -15.62 8.22
N GLY A 83 -8.25 -14.96 7.34
CA GLY A 83 -7.69 -14.16 6.27
C GLY A 83 -6.81 -13.02 6.80
N LEU A 84 -7.28 -12.29 7.82
CA LEU A 84 -6.52 -11.23 8.48
C LEU A 84 -5.16 -11.73 8.99
N PHE A 85 -5.14 -12.82 9.76
CA PHE A 85 -3.88 -13.36 10.26
C PHE A 85 -2.99 -13.92 9.15
N ALA A 86 -3.57 -14.55 8.11
CA ALA A 86 -2.82 -15.03 6.97
C ALA A 86 -2.13 -13.89 6.23
N GLY A 87 -2.85 -12.79 5.96
CA GLY A 87 -2.31 -11.57 5.35
C GLY A 87 -1.18 -10.97 6.16
N ALA A 88 -1.39 -10.81 7.47
CA ALA A 88 -0.38 -10.25 8.36
C ALA A 88 0.90 -11.11 8.39
N VAL A 89 0.76 -12.44 8.50
CA VAL A 89 1.90 -13.37 8.48
C VAL A 89 2.65 -13.31 7.15
N VAL A 90 1.93 -13.32 6.02
CA VAL A 90 2.57 -13.25 4.70
C VAL A 90 3.32 -11.94 4.52
N PHE A 91 2.74 -10.81 4.92
CA PHE A 91 3.41 -9.52 4.90
C PHE A 91 4.67 -9.53 5.77
N THR A 92 4.57 -9.92 7.04
CA THR A 92 5.73 -9.96 7.95
C THR A 92 6.85 -10.86 7.44
N VAL A 93 6.51 -12.03 6.89
CA VAL A 93 7.51 -12.94 6.30
C VAL A 93 8.16 -12.30 5.07
N LEU A 94 7.37 -11.67 4.20
CA LEU A 94 7.90 -11.02 3.00
C LEU A 94 8.82 -9.84 3.35
N SER A 95 8.41 -8.98 4.27
CA SER A 95 9.24 -7.87 4.79
C SER A 95 10.54 -8.39 5.37
N ALA A 96 10.50 -9.42 6.23
CA ALA A 96 11.69 -10.02 6.80
C ALA A 96 12.62 -10.67 5.75
N LEU A 97 12.09 -11.21 4.65
CA LEU A 97 12.89 -11.73 3.53
C LEU A 97 13.53 -10.60 2.72
N LEU A 98 12.79 -9.51 2.47
CA LEU A 98 13.28 -8.33 1.76
C LEU A 98 14.40 -7.64 2.54
N ASP A 99 14.27 -7.49 3.86
CA ASP A 99 15.32 -6.95 4.73
C ASP A 99 16.62 -7.74 4.62
N ARG A 100 16.51 -9.08 4.61
CA ARG A 100 17.67 -9.98 4.47
C ARG A 100 18.36 -9.83 3.12
N TRP A 101 17.61 -9.55 2.06
CA TRP A 101 18.17 -9.35 0.71
C TRP A 101 18.75 -7.95 0.51
N ALA A 102 18.19 -6.95 1.19
CA ALA A 102 18.61 -5.56 1.06
C ALA A 102 19.93 -5.25 1.78
N GLN A 103 20.39 -6.08 2.73
CA GLN A 103 21.68 -5.85 3.39
C GLN A 103 22.87 -6.00 2.40
N PRO A 104 23.69 -4.96 2.20
CA PRO A 104 24.90 -5.07 1.42
C PRO A 104 25.88 -6.06 2.06
N GLY A 105 26.56 -6.85 1.23
CA GLY A 105 27.64 -7.74 1.67
C GLY A 105 28.77 -7.02 2.45
N PRO A 106 29.75 -7.76 3.02
CA PRO A 106 30.58 -7.37 4.17
C PRO A 106 31.47 -6.11 4.08
N ARG A 107 31.38 -5.29 3.03
CA ARG A 107 32.32 -4.20 2.74
C ARG A 107 32.07 -2.87 3.46
N SER A 108 30.97 -2.67 4.18
CA SER A 108 30.75 -1.42 4.95
C SER A 108 31.22 -1.48 6.40
N LYS A 109 31.57 -2.66 6.93
CA LYS A 109 31.95 -2.83 8.36
C LYS A 109 33.33 -2.24 8.73
N ASP A 110 34.15 -1.89 7.74
CA ASP A 110 35.50 -1.37 7.99
C ASP A 110 35.53 0.15 8.19
N ALA A 111 34.51 0.89 7.75
CA ALA A 111 34.43 2.34 7.94
C ALA A 111 33.94 2.74 9.35
N GLU A 112 33.17 1.89 10.01
CA GLU A 112 32.57 2.18 11.32
C GLU A 112 33.45 1.71 12.50
N LYS A 113 34.47 0.88 12.23
CA LYS A 113 35.42 0.39 13.25
C LYS A 113 36.56 1.34 13.60
N GLN A 114 36.69 2.50 12.96
CA GLN A 114 37.78 3.46 13.23
C GLN A 114 37.39 4.70 14.04
N GLN A 115 36.12 4.88 14.41
CA GLN A 115 35.71 5.94 15.34
C GLN A 115 34.96 5.36 16.54
N GLY A 116 35.70 4.95 17.57
CA GLY A 116 35.05 4.53 18.81
C GLY A 116 35.93 3.81 19.83
N SER A 117 37.24 4.02 19.84
CA SER A 117 38.09 3.57 20.95
C SER A 117 38.45 4.74 21.85
N ALA A 118 37.70 4.92 22.95
CA ALA A 118 38.21 5.17 24.30
C ALA A 118 37.10 5.58 25.29
N LYS A 119 37.08 4.87 26.43
CA LYS A 119 36.44 5.15 27.74
C LYS A 119 34.99 4.65 27.87
N LEU A 120 34.75 3.50 28.53
CA LEU A 120 34.67 3.32 30.00
C LEU A 120 33.78 4.37 30.66
N ASP A 121 32.49 4.05 30.78
CA ASP A 121 31.69 4.40 31.96
C ASP A 121 30.64 3.31 32.22
N THR A 122 30.59 2.87 33.47
CA THR A 122 29.81 1.76 34.00
C THR A 122 28.42 2.26 34.40
N ASP A 123 27.50 2.34 33.45
CA ASP A 123 26.05 2.49 33.69
C ASP A 123 25.23 1.56 32.77
N ALA A 124 25.78 0.36 32.55
CA ALA A 124 25.29 -0.66 31.62
C ALA A 124 24.03 -1.43 32.09
N ALA A 125 23.06 -0.77 32.72
CA ALA A 125 21.82 -1.44 33.18
C ALA A 125 20.51 -0.65 32.96
N ALA A 126 20.51 0.43 32.18
CA ALA A 126 19.27 1.17 31.88
C ALA A 126 19.07 1.55 30.40
N GLN A 127 19.87 1.00 29.49
CA GLN A 127 19.48 0.96 28.09
C GLN A 127 18.79 -0.38 27.83
N GLU A 128 17.47 -0.38 28.01
CA GLU A 128 16.63 -1.20 27.16
C GLU A 128 17.09 -0.92 25.73
N LYS A 129 17.81 -1.88 25.17
CA LYS A 129 18.12 -1.91 23.77
C LYS A 129 16.77 -2.09 23.10
N ALA A 130 16.12 -0.97 22.77
CA ALA A 130 14.99 -0.96 21.87
C ALA A 130 15.37 -1.87 20.69
N PRO A 131 14.49 -2.79 20.26
CA PRO A 131 14.77 -3.62 19.11
C PRO A 131 15.19 -2.68 17.97
N THR A 132 16.34 -2.99 17.42
CA THR A 132 17.18 -2.04 16.69
C THR A 132 16.46 -1.60 15.42
N ALA A 133 15.82 -0.42 15.47
CA ALA A 133 15.23 0.27 14.33
C ALA A 133 16.22 0.46 13.17
N ALA A 134 17.54 0.36 13.43
CA ALA A 134 18.59 0.39 12.43
C ALA A 134 18.60 -0.83 11.46
N SER A 135 17.64 -1.76 11.55
CA SER A 135 17.44 -2.83 10.56
C SER A 135 16.30 -2.54 9.56
N ALA A 136 15.46 -1.52 9.80
CA ALA A 136 14.33 -1.16 8.93
C ALA A 136 14.69 -0.15 7.82
N GLN A 137 15.75 0.66 8.00
CA GLN A 137 16.14 1.69 7.01
C GLN A 137 16.60 1.11 5.66
N GLY A 138 17.14 -0.11 5.66
CA GLY A 138 17.80 -0.68 4.48
C GLY A 138 16.86 -1.19 3.40
N ALA A 139 15.58 -1.46 3.72
CA ALA A 139 14.62 -2.05 2.78
C ALA A 139 13.27 -1.34 2.73
N ALA A 140 13.06 -0.24 3.48
CA ALA A 140 11.77 0.46 3.58
C ALA A 140 11.10 0.69 2.21
N GLY A 141 11.85 1.09 1.17
CA GLY A 141 11.30 1.23 -0.18
C GLY A 141 10.75 -0.06 -0.81
N LEU A 142 11.45 -1.18 -0.66
CA LEU A 142 10.98 -2.49 -1.16
C LEU A 142 9.87 -3.07 -0.28
N ALA A 143 9.91 -2.84 1.03
CA ALA A 143 8.84 -3.21 1.95
C ALA A 143 7.54 -2.47 1.63
N LEU A 144 7.59 -1.17 1.32
CA LEU A 144 6.43 -0.39 0.87
C LEU A 144 5.89 -0.89 -0.49
N LEU A 145 6.76 -1.22 -1.45
CA LEU A 145 6.32 -1.83 -2.71
C LEU A 145 5.61 -3.18 -2.45
N ALA A 146 6.14 -3.97 -1.53
CA ALA A 146 5.57 -5.26 -1.15
C ALA A 146 4.23 -5.10 -0.41
N ALA A 147 4.11 -4.08 0.46
CA ALA A 147 2.86 -3.70 1.12
C ALA A 147 1.78 -3.46 0.07
N VAL A 148 1.99 -2.43 -0.78
CA VAL A 148 1.08 -2.01 -1.86
C VAL A 148 0.72 -3.16 -2.80
N THR A 149 1.63 -4.10 -3.03
CA THR A 149 1.34 -5.26 -3.88
C THR A 149 0.43 -6.28 -3.17
N LEU A 150 0.67 -6.53 -1.89
CA LEU A 150 -0.03 -7.55 -1.11
C LEU A 150 -1.45 -7.12 -0.71
N ASP A 151 -1.64 -5.87 -0.31
CA ASP A 151 -2.96 -5.30 -0.01
C ASP A 151 -3.68 -4.80 -1.27
N GLY A 152 -2.94 -4.20 -2.20
CA GLY A 152 -3.48 -3.62 -3.41
C GLY A 152 -4.11 -4.66 -4.34
N VAL A 153 -3.59 -5.89 -4.43
CA VAL A 153 -4.21 -6.91 -5.31
C VAL A 153 -5.64 -7.24 -4.86
N PRO A 154 -5.91 -7.66 -3.61
CA PRO A 154 -7.29 -7.89 -3.19
C PRO A 154 -8.16 -6.62 -3.22
N GLU A 155 -7.62 -5.45 -2.84
CA GLU A 155 -8.35 -4.18 -2.93
C GLU A 155 -8.80 -3.85 -4.35
N ASN A 156 -7.91 -4.02 -5.33
CA ASN A 156 -8.22 -3.70 -6.72
C ASN A 156 -9.16 -4.75 -7.33
N VAL A 157 -9.09 -6.02 -6.90
CA VAL A 157 -10.14 -7.00 -7.24
C VAL A 157 -11.50 -6.55 -6.71
N ALA A 158 -11.57 -6.08 -5.45
CA ALA A 158 -12.81 -5.61 -4.85
C ALA A 158 -13.36 -4.37 -5.56
N LEU A 159 -12.50 -3.43 -5.95
CA LEU A 159 -12.85 -2.30 -6.82
C LEU A 159 -13.44 -2.78 -8.15
N GLY A 160 -12.85 -3.79 -8.77
CA GLY A 160 -13.39 -4.38 -10.00
C GLY A 160 -14.81 -4.93 -9.81
N VAL A 161 -15.06 -5.67 -8.72
CA VAL A 161 -16.39 -6.21 -8.42
C VAL A 161 -17.39 -5.09 -8.15
N SER A 162 -17.03 -4.07 -7.36
CA SER A 162 -17.94 -2.98 -6.98
C SER A 162 -18.38 -2.12 -8.18
N LEU A 163 -17.55 -2.00 -9.21
CA LEU A 163 -17.92 -1.35 -10.48
C LEU A 163 -19.07 -2.08 -11.18
N THR A 164 -19.14 -3.40 -11.09
CA THR A 164 -20.22 -4.18 -11.71
C THR A 164 -21.53 -4.15 -10.92
N GLU A 165 -21.45 -3.93 -9.61
CA GLU A 165 -22.60 -3.79 -8.72
C GLU A 165 -23.23 -2.38 -8.80
N GLY A 166 -22.53 -1.42 -9.42
CA GLY A 166 -22.98 -0.03 -9.56
C GLY A 166 -22.95 0.76 -8.24
N THR A 167 -22.23 0.25 -7.24
CA THR A 167 -22.19 0.79 -5.88
C THR A 167 -20.76 1.12 -5.46
N GLY A 168 -20.47 2.39 -5.15
CA GLY A 168 -19.29 2.78 -4.35
C GLY A 168 -17.92 2.76 -5.06
N GLY A 169 -17.82 2.41 -6.35
CA GLY A 169 -16.53 2.32 -7.04
C GLY A 169 -15.71 3.63 -7.07
N LEU A 170 -16.35 4.80 -7.05
CA LEU A 170 -15.64 6.10 -7.01
C LEU A 170 -15.02 6.41 -5.65
N ALA A 171 -15.68 6.04 -4.56
CA ALA A 171 -15.17 6.25 -3.21
C ALA A 171 -13.94 5.37 -2.95
N LEU A 172 -14.05 4.07 -3.24
CA LEU A 172 -12.95 3.12 -3.12
C LEU A 172 -11.79 3.48 -4.07
N LEU A 173 -12.07 3.91 -5.31
CA LEU A 173 -11.05 4.46 -6.21
C LEU A 173 -10.30 5.63 -5.59
N ALA A 174 -11.03 6.59 -4.99
CA ALA A 174 -10.43 7.76 -4.36
C ALA A 174 -9.59 7.38 -3.13
N ALA A 175 -10.07 6.46 -2.29
CA ALA A 175 -9.35 5.95 -1.13
C ALA A 175 -8.02 5.27 -1.55
N ILE A 176 -8.08 4.35 -2.51
CA ILE A 176 -6.92 3.66 -3.08
C ILE A 176 -5.93 4.67 -3.68
N PHE A 177 -6.41 5.67 -4.42
CA PHE A 177 -5.52 6.68 -5.00
C PHE A 177 -4.81 7.50 -3.91
N VAL A 178 -5.55 7.88 -2.87
CA VAL A 178 -5.08 8.71 -1.77
C VAL A 178 -4.02 8.00 -0.91
N SER A 179 -4.12 6.69 -0.68
CA SER A 179 -3.11 5.91 0.04
C SER A 179 -1.88 5.60 -0.83
N ASN A 180 -2.09 5.17 -2.08
CA ASN A 180 -1.03 4.70 -2.98
C ASN A 180 -0.04 5.81 -3.39
N LEU A 181 -0.51 7.05 -3.51
CA LEU A 181 0.33 8.16 -3.96
C LEU A 181 1.47 8.47 -2.95
N PRO A 182 1.19 8.73 -1.65
CA PRO A 182 2.24 8.86 -0.64
C PRO A 182 3.18 7.66 -0.55
N GLU A 183 2.66 6.44 -0.58
CA GLU A 183 3.47 5.22 -0.39
C GLU A 183 4.45 4.98 -1.52
N SER A 184 3.99 5.14 -2.77
CA SER A 184 4.86 5.03 -3.93
C SER A 184 5.89 6.15 -3.99
N LEU A 185 5.53 7.35 -3.54
CA LEU A 185 6.47 8.47 -3.43
C LEU A 185 7.56 8.19 -2.41
N VAL A 186 7.17 7.86 -1.18
CA VAL A 186 8.11 7.58 -0.07
C VAL A 186 8.95 6.34 -0.40
N GLY A 187 8.31 5.29 -0.92
CA GLY A 187 9.00 4.06 -1.27
C GLY A 187 10.00 4.24 -2.41
N ALA A 188 9.66 4.97 -3.47
CA ALA A 188 10.60 5.29 -4.55
C ALA A 188 11.73 6.24 -4.12
N ALA A 189 11.43 7.20 -3.23
CA ALA A 189 12.44 8.06 -2.63
C ALA A 189 13.43 7.24 -1.78
N SER A 190 12.93 6.31 -0.97
CA SER A 190 13.74 5.38 -0.16
C SER A 190 14.60 4.45 -1.02
N MET A 191 14.04 3.86 -2.09
CA MET A 191 14.82 3.05 -3.05
C MET A 191 15.97 3.85 -3.68
N ARG A 192 15.73 5.12 -4.03
CA ARG A 192 16.77 6.01 -4.58
C ARG A 192 17.85 6.29 -3.53
N GLU A 193 17.48 6.59 -2.29
CA GLU A 193 18.42 6.84 -1.19
C GLU A 193 19.31 5.62 -0.89
N GLN A 194 18.78 4.41 -1.09
CA GLN A 194 19.52 3.14 -1.02
C GLN A 194 20.40 2.86 -2.25
N GLY A 195 20.53 3.81 -3.18
CA GLY A 195 21.39 3.69 -4.36
C GLY A 195 20.77 2.93 -5.53
N MET A 196 19.47 2.62 -5.49
CA MET A 196 18.79 2.00 -6.64
C MET A 196 18.70 2.99 -7.81
N ALA A 197 19.01 2.51 -9.02
CA ALA A 197 18.87 3.32 -10.22
C ALA A 197 17.42 3.80 -10.39
N LYS A 198 17.23 5.09 -10.69
CA LYS A 198 15.90 5.73 -10.83
C LYS A 198 14.96 4.96 -11.77
N GLY A 199 15.48 4.52 -12.91
CA GLY A 199 14.70 3.73 -13.88
C GLY A 199 14.27 2.36 -13.35
N LYS A 200 15.09 1.72 -12.50
CA LYS A 200 14.73 0.46 -11.85
C LYS A 200 13.62 0.66 -10.81
N ALA A 201 13.73 1.71 -9.98
CA ALA A 201 12.70 2.03 -9.01
C ALA A 201 11.34 2.33 -9.70
N VAL A 202 11.33 3.21 -10.71
CA VAL A 202 10.11 3.48 -11.49
C VAL A 202 9.58 2.23 -12.19
N GLY A 203 10.47 1.39 -12.73
CA GLY A 203 10.08 0.13 -13.36
C GLY A 203 9.38 -0.85 -12.42
N LEU A 204 9.84 -0.96 -11.17
CA LEU A 204 9.19 -1.80 -10.15
C LEU A 204 7.79 -1.30 -9.80
N TRP A 205 7.62 0.01 -9.58
CA TRP A 205 6.31 0.61 -9.34
C TRP A 205 5.39 0.51 -10.56
N ALA A 206 5.93 0.56 -11.78
CA ALA A 206 5.16 0.33 -13.00
C ALA A 206 4.67 -1.11 -13.14
N VAL A 207 5.48 -2.09 -12.76
CA VAL A 207 5.06 -3.50 -12.70
C VAL A 207 3.93 -3.67 -11.68
N CYS A 208 4.06 -3.08 -10.50
CA CYS A 208 3.00 -3.07 -9.49
C CYS A 208 1.71 -2.43 -10.04
N ALA A 209 1.81 -1.25 -10.66
CA ALA A 209 0.68 -0.57 -11.28
C ALA A 209 -0.05 -1.43 -12.32
N VAL A 210 0.69 -2.06 -13.24
CA VAL A 210 0.09 -2.97 -14.24
C VAL A 210 -0.62 -4.15 -13.58
N LEU A 211 0.00 -4.71 -12.55
CA LEU A 211 -0.57 -5.83 -11.79
C LEU A 211 -1.86 -5.43 -11.05
N LEU A 212 -1.94 -4.21 -10.50
CA LEU A 212 -3.18 -3.69 -9.90
C LEU A 212 -4.28 -3.41 -10.94
N VAL A 213 -3.95 -2.88 -12.12
CA VAL A 213 -4.93 -2.76 -13.23
C VAL A 213 -5.49 -4.13 -13.61
N ILE A 214 -4.64 -5.15 -13.71
CA ILE A 214 -5.05 -6.53 -14.01
C ILE A 214 -5.99 -7.04 -12.90
N ALA A 215 -5.71 -6.73 -11.63
CA ALA A 215 -6.58 -7.10 -10.52
C ALA A 215 -7.99 -6.49 -10.65
N VAL A 216 -8.11 -5.20 -11.03
CA VAL A 216 -9.41 -4.56 -11.30
C VAL A 216 -10.15 -5.27 -12.43
N VAL A 217 -9.46 -5.59 -13.53
CA VAL A 217 -10.06 -6.30 -14.67
C VAL A 217 -10.52 -7.70 -14.28
N ILE A 218 -9.76 -8.42 -13.46
CA ILE A 218 -10.13 -9.73 -12.94
C ILE A 218 -11.38 -9.62 -12.03
N GLY A 219 -11.42 -8.59 -11.18
CA GLY A 219 -12.57 -8.26 -10.34
C GLY A 219 -13.84 -8.00 -11.14
N ALA A 220 -13.77 -7.11 -12.13
CA ALA A 220 -14.90 -6.72 -12.96
C ALA A 220 -15.33 -7.76 -14.01
N GLY A 221 -14.47 -8.74 -14.28
CA GLY A 221 -14.73 -9.80 -15.25
C GLY A 221 -15.02 -11.14 -14.56
N PRO A 222 -14.04 -12.07 -14.52
CA PRO A 222 -14.25 -13.42 -13.98
C PRO A 222 -14.82 -13.49 -12.56
N LEU A 223 -14.49 -12.51 -11.70
CA LEU A 223 -14.92 -12.51 -10.30
C LEU A 223 -16.20 -11.71 -10.05
N ALA A 224 -16.76 -11.02 -11.04
CA ALA A 224 -17.97 -10.24 -10.89
C ALA A 224 -19.20 -11.10 -10.53
N THR A 225 -19.18 -12.38 -10.88
CA THR A 225 -20.24 -13.34 -10.53
C THR A 225 -19.80 -14.35 -9.47
N ALA A 226 -18.67 -14.10 -8.80
CA ALA A 226 -18.20 -14.99 -7.74
C ALA A 226 -19.12 -14.89 -6.51
N GLU A 227 -19.24 -15.98 -5.77
CA GLU A 227 -19.98 -15.97 -4.51
C GLU A 227 -19.29 -15.03 -3.51
N ALA A 228 -20.07 -14.33 -2.69
CA ALA A 228 -19.57 -13.37 -1.72
C ALA A 228 -18.46 -13.96 -0.82
N GLU A 229 -18.62 -15.22 -0.43
CA GLU A 229 -17.65 -15.96 0.39
C GLU A 229 -16.27 -16.10 -0.30
N THR A 230 -16.22 -16.15 -1.64
CA THR A 230 -14.97 -16.22 -2.40
C THR A 230 -14.17 -14.92 -2.33
N ILE A 231 -14.86 -13.78 -2.22
CA ILE A 231 -14.24 -12.45 -2.16
C ILE A 231 -13.85 -12.08 -0.72
N SER A 232 -14.54 -12.66 0.28
CA SER A 232 -14.26 -12.44 1.71
C SER A 232 -12.81 -12.76 2.09
N LEU A 233 -12.28 -13.91 1.68
CA LEU A 233 -10.93 -14.32 2.07
C LEU A 233 -9.84 -13.40 1.52
N PRO A 234 -9.82 -13.02 0.22
CA PRO A 234 -8.91 -11.99 -0.30
C PRO A 234 -9.01 -10.64 0.43
N LEU A 235 -10.22 -10.16 0.71
CA LEU A 235 -10.42 -8.89 1.43
C LEU A 235 -9.84 -8.94 2.84
N ALA A 236 -10.12 -10.01 3.58
CA ALA A 236 -9.56 -10.25 4.90
C ALA A 236 -8.02 -10.35 4.85
N PHE A 237 -7.49 -11.00 3.82
CA PHE A 237 -6.05 -11.07 3.59
C PHE A 237 -5.44 -9.68 3.36
N ALA A 238 -6.05 -8.81 2.55
CA ALA A 238 -5.60 -7.44 2.38
C ALA A 238 -5.64 -6.66 3.69
N ALA A 239 -6.73 -6.74 4.47
CA ALA A 239 -6.79 -6.13 5.80
C ALA A 239 -5.62 -6.58 6.69
N GLY A 240 -5.26 -7.87 6.60
CA GLY A 240 -4.12 -8.44 7.30
C GLY A 240 -2.78 -7.84 6.86
N ALA A 241 -2.58 -7.70 5.55
CA ALA A 241 -1.39 -7.08 4.98
C ALA A 241 -1.28 -5.60 5.37
N VAL A 242 -2.39 -4.84 5.31
CA VAL A 242 -2.46 -3.42 5.70
C VAL A 242 -2.14 -3.22 7.17
N ILE A 243 -2.73 -3.99 8.10
CA ILE A 243 -2.43 -3.80 9.53
C ILE A 243 -0.96 -4.11 9.86
N ALA A 244 -0.39 -5.11 9.18
CA ALA A 244 1.01 -5.47 9.37
C ALA A 244 1.94 -4.41 8.75
N SER A 245 1.64 -3.88 7.56
CA SER A 245 2.42 -2.82 6.92
C SER A 245 2.37 -1.50 7.68
N LEU A 246 1.20 -1.17 8.25
CA LEU A 246 1.01 -0.04 9.15
C LEU A 246 1.95 -0.14 10.35
N ALA A 247 1.98 -1.30 11.01
CA ALA A 247 2.77 -1.52 12.22
C ALA A 247 4.28 -1.62 11.94
N ASP A 248 4.67 -2.31 10.87
CA ASP A 248 6.07 -2.67 10.59
C ASP A 248 6.81 -1.59 9.81
N THR A 249 6.11 -0.81 8.96
CA THR A 249 6.76 0.11 8.02
C THR A 249 6.21 1.53 8.10
N LEU A 250 4.91 1.74 7.92
CA LEU A 250 4.35 3.09 7.75
C LEU A 250 4.44 3.95 9.01
N MET A 251 4.01 3.40 10.16
CA MET A 251 4.05 4.13 11.43
C MET A 251 5.49 4.42 11.89
N PRO A 252 6.41 3.42 11.92
CA PRO A 252 7.81 3.68 12.29
C PRO A 252 8.45 4.80 11.45
N GLU A 253 8.33 4.73 10.12
CA GLU A 253 8.92 5.71 9.19
C GLU A 253 8.32 7.11 9.38
N ALA A 254 7.00 7.19 9.59
CA ALA A 254 6.32 8.46 9.85
C ALA A 254 6.76 9.09 11.18
N PHE A 255 6.86 8.30 12.25
CA PHE A 255 7.25 8.80 13.58
C PHE A 255 8.72 9.20 13.67
N GLU A 256 9.60 8.56 12.89
CA GLU A 256 11.02 8.89 12.92
C GLU A 256 11.32 10.32 12.43
N HIS A 257 10.54 10.80 11.45
CA HIS A 257 10.86 12.05 10.75
C HIS A 257 9.78 13.13 10.87
N GLY A 258 8.55 12.81 11.26
CA GLY A 258 7.41 13.73 11.18
C GLY A 258 7.14 14.60 12.42
N GLY A 259 7.60 14.19 13.61
CA GLY A 259 7.34 14.93 14.86
C GLY A 259 5.84 15.04 15.20
N PRO A 260 5.39 16.10 15.92
CA PRO A 260 4.00 16.21 16.37
C PRO A 260 2.94 16.28 15.25
N ALA A 261 3.35 16.67 14.03
CA ALA A 261 2.45 16.78 12.89
C ALA A 261 1.90 15.41 12.43
N VAL A 262 2.59 14.31 12.75
CA VAL A 262 2.18 12.94 12.38
C VAL A 262 0.78 12.64 12.89
N ALA A 263 0.49 12.93 14.17
CA ALA A 263 -0.81 12.62 14.77
C ALA A 263 -1.96 13.37 14.08
N LEU A 264 -1.77 14.67 13.80
CA LEU A 264 -2.78 15.48 13.11
C LEU A 264 -2.96 15.05 11.66
N SER A 265 -1.86 14.69 10.99
CA SER A 265 -1.89 14.23 9.60
C SER A 265 -2.58 12.85 9.48
N THR A 266 -2.30 11.91 10.39
CA THR A 266 -3.04 10.64 10.49
C THR A 266 -4.52 10.85 10.74
N ALA A 267 -4.88 11.75 11.67
CA ALA A 267 -6.28 12.07 11.90
C ALA A 267 -6.95 12.69 10.65
N ALA A 268 -6.23 13.55 9.91
CA ALA A 268 -6.73 14.14 8.67
C ALA A 268 -6.92 13.10 7.56
N GLY A 269 -5.99 12.15 7.41
CA GLY A 269 -6.10 11.04 6.46
C GLY A 269 -7.29 10.15 6.76
N PHE A 270 -7.45 9.76 8.03
CA PHE A 270 -8.62 9.01 8.49
C PHE A 270 -9.92 9.76 8.21
N ALA A 271 -10.00 11.04 8.60
CA ALA A 271 -11.21 11.83 8.43
C ALA A 271 -11.57 12.03 6.95
N LEU A 272 -10.58 12.25 6.08
CA LEU A 272 -10.82 12.37 4.64
C LEU A 272 -11.29 11.03 4.06
N SER A 273 -10.59 9.93 4.35
CA SER A 273 -10.96 8.61 3.83
C SER A 273 -12.37 8.20 4.29
N PHE A 274 -12.70 8.46 5.55
CA PHE A 274 -14.03 8.18 6.07
C PHE A 274 -15.10 9.09 5.45
N ALA A 275 -14.79 10.36 5.20
CA ALA A 275 -15.72 11.24 4.49
C ALA A 275 -15.96 10.79 3.05
N LEU A 276 -14.93 10.25 2.38
CA LEU A 276 -15.04 9.69 1.04
C LEU A 276 -15.86 8.40 1.02
N SER A 277 -15.74 7.54 2.04
CA SER A 277 -16.53 6.30 2.12
C SER A 277 -18.03 6.53 2.35
N LEU A 278 -18.42 7.73 2.81
CA LEU A 278 -19.83 8.13 2.98
C LEU A 278 -20.45 8.76 1.73
N ALA A 279 -19.67 9.08 0.70
CA ALA A 279 -20.09 9.83 -0.49
C ALA A 279 -20.57 8.93 -1.63
#